data_AF-A0A7S3JRV8-F1
#
_entry.id   AF-A0A7S3JRV8-F1
#
_cell.length_a   1.000
_cell.length_b   1.000
_cell.length_c   1.000
_cell.angle_alpha   90.00
_cell.angle_beta   90.00
_cell.angle_gamma   90.00
#
_symmetry.space_group_name_H-M   'P 1'
#
loop_
_entity.id
_entity.type
_entity.pdbx_description
1 polymer ?
#
loop_
_entity_poly.entity_id
_entity_poly.type
_entity_poly.pdbx_seq_one_letter_code
_entity_poly.pdbx_strand_id
1 'polypeptide(L)'
;MIKKPMDLGTVKKKIEENEYASVHACAEDIRLVWSNCKKYNQDGSDFFNLAESLSKRFEDQFAKVKAEDPMIEDDTEHAPSLEEKTKFSHMIYKIKQEELGQLVEKLEDRCPEAIDKTPNDDELEINIDAIDPKTFRELDKFVKACIVNNQPKKKKRAAESTGGSVASESKTKKSKTS
;
A
#
# COMPACT_ATOMS: atom_id res chain seq x y z
N MET A 1 10.53 -23.13 14.69
CA MET A 1 11.92 -22.81 14.29
C MET A 1 11.95 -21.64 13.32
N ILE A 2 12.92 -20.74 13.46
CA ILE A 2 13.15 -19.61 12.54
C ILE A 2 13.96 -20.10 11.33
N LYS A 3 13.48 -19.82 10.11
CA LYS A 3 14.08 -20.33 8.86
C LYS A 3 15.17 -19.40 8.30
N LYS A 4 15.00 -18.08 8.45
CA LYS A 4 15.95 -17.06 7.99
C LYS A 4 16.20 -16.09 9.15
N PRO A 5 17.28 -16.25 9.94
CA PRO A 5 17.61 -15.32 11.02
C PRO A 5 17.96 -13.93 10.44
N MET A 6 17.63 -12.88 11.19
CA MET A 6 17.94 -11.49 10.83
C MET A 6 17.91 -10.62 12.10
N ASP A 7 18.76 -9.60 12.17
CA ASP A 7 18.83 -8.63 13.26
C ASP A 7 19.23 -7.24 12.73
N LEU A 8 18.98 -6.19 13.51
CA LEU A 8 19.26 -4.82 13.08
C LEU A 8 20.75 -4.50 12.92
N GLY A 9 21.64 -5.22 13.61
CA GLY A 9 23.09 -5.10 13.41
C GLY A 9 23.48 -5.60 12.02
N THR A 10 22.96 -6.75 11.63
CA THR A 10 23.11 -7.30 10.27
C THR A 10 22.53 -6.37 9.21
N VAL A 11 21.29 -5.87 9.39
CA VAL A 11 20.68 -4.90 8.46
C VAL A 11 21.55 -3.66 8.31
N LYS A 12 22.03 -3.09 9.43
CA LYS A 12 22.90 -1.91 9.40
C LYS A 12 24.17 -2.17 8.59
N LYS A 13 24.83 -3.31 8.81
CA LYS A 13 26.04 -3.70 8.08
C LYS A 13 25.78 -3.77 6.58
N LYS A 14 24.68 -4.41 6.17
CA LYS A 14 24.28 -4.53 4.76
C LYS A 14 23.98 -3.17 4.10
N ILE A 15 23.46 -2.20 4.86
CA ILE A 15 23.31 -0.81 4.38
C ILE A 15 24.68 -0.17 4.16
N GLU A 16 25.59 -0.28 5.13
CA GLU A 16 26.94 0.31 5.07
C GLU A 16 27.79 -0.29 3.93
N GLU A 17 27.57 -1.56 3.62
CA GLU A 17 28.24 -2.29 2.54
C GLU A 17 27.51 -2.17 1.18
N ASN A 18 26.42 -1.40 1.13
CA ASN A 18 25.60 -1.19 -0.06
C ASN A 18 25.11 -2.51 -0.71
N GLU A 19 24.75 -3.50 0.11
CA GLU A 19 24.31 -4.83 -0.36
C GLU A 19 22.83 -4.87 -0.76
N TYR A 20 22.06 -3.84 -0.45
CA TYR A 20 20.66 -3.77 -0.81
C TYR A 20 20.49 -3.16 -2.20
N ALA A 21 19.93 -3.95 -3.12
CA ALA A 21 19.57 -3.48 -4.45
C ALA A 21 18.45 -2.43 -4.44
N SER A 22 17.60 -2.45 -3.40
CA SER A 22 16.49 -1.52 -3.25
C SER A 22 16.19 -1.21 -1.78
N VAL A 23 15.54 -0.09 -1.55
CA VAL A 23 15.00 0.29 -0.24
C VAL A 23 13.94 -0.73 0.24
N HIS A 24 13.25 -1.41 -0.69
CA HIS A 24 12.30 -2.47 -0.37
C HIS A 24 13.00 -3.71 0.21
N ALA A 25 14.09 -4.17 -0.42
CA ALA A 25 14.87 -5.31 0.09
C ALA A 25 15.41 -5.06 1.51
N CYS A 26 15.78 -3.82 1.81
CA CYS A 26 16.13 -3.40 3.18
C CYS A 26 14.92 -3.50 4.13
N ALA A 27 13.76 -2.99 3.71
CA ALA A 27 12.53 -3.04 4.49
C ALA A 27 12.08 -4.48 4.79
N GLU A 28 12.24 -5.42 3.85
CA GLU A 28 11.94 -6.83 4.05
C GLU A 28 12.79 -7.46 5.17
N ASP A 29 14.10 -7.21 5.17
CA ASP A 29 14.96 -7.73 6.23
C ASP A 29 14.64 -7.09 7.60
N ILE A 30 14.27 -5.81 7.65
CA ILE A 30 13.80 -5.16 8.89
C ILE A 30 12.50 -5.81 9.40
N ARG A 31 11.52 -6.02 8.52
CA ARG A 31 10.26 -6.74 8.85
C ARG A 31 10.53 -8.17 9.31
N LEU A 32 11.56 -8.80 8.75
CA LEU A 32 11.99 -10.15 9.12
C LEU A 32 12.51 -10.19 10.57
N VAL A 33 13.22 -9.17 11.05
CA VAL A 33 13.64 -9.06 12.46
C VAL A 33 12.42 -9.16 13.39
N TRP A 34 11.39 -8.34 13.13
CA TRP A 34 10.19 -8.29 13.98
C TRP A 34 9.36 -9.56 13.89
N SER A 35 9.16 -10.09 12.68
CA SER A 35 8.36 -11.31 12.48
C SER A 35 9.04 -12.53 13.10
N ASN A 36 10.37 -12.64 13.01
CA ASN A 36 11.11 -13.70 13.68
C ASN A 36 11.01 -13.57 15.20
N CYS A 37 11.14 -12.35 15.74
CA CYS A 37 10.97 -12.10 17.17
C CYS A 37 9.58 -12.55 17.64
N LYS A 38 8.51 -12.14 16.95
CA LYS A 38 7.14 -12.54 17.31
C LYS A 38 6.90 -14.04 17.14
N LYS A 39 7.51 -14.69 16.15
CA LYS A 39 7.35 -16.13 15.89
C LYS A 39 8.07 -17.00 16.92
N TYR A 40 9.19 -16.53 17.45
CA TYR A 40 9.97 -17.28 18.43
C TYR A 40 9.43 -17.07 19.86
N ASN A 41 8.97 -15.86 20.17
CA ASN A 41 8.51 -15.49 21.50
C ASN A 41 7.01 -15.72 21.67
N GLN A 42 6.56 -15.91 22.91
CA GLN A 42 5.15 -16.09 23.24
C GLN A 42 4.36 -14.80 22.99
N ASP A 43 3.15 -14.94 22.43
CA ASP A 43 2.20 -13.84 22.25
C ASP A 43 1.94 -13.10 23.58
N GLY A 44 1.96 -11.77 23.53
CA GLY A 44 1.76 -10.91 24.69
C GLY A 44 2.97 -10.76 25.62
N SER A 45 4.09 -11.46 25.37
CA SER A 45 5.35 -11.22 26.09
C SER A 45 5.92 -9.82 25.81
N ASP A 46 6.80 -9.34 26.69
CA ASP A 46 7.46 -8.04 26.51
C ASP A 46 8.19 -7.94 25.17
N PHE A 47 8.86 -9.02 24.75
CA PHE A 47 9.54 -9.08 23.45
C PHE A 47 8.57 -9.05 22.27
N PHE A 48 7.43 -9.72 22.38
CA PHE A 48 6.38 -9.68 21.36
C PHE A 48 5.81 -8.26 21.21
N ASN A 49 5.42 -7.64 22.33
CA ASN A 49 4.83 -6.29 22.34
C ASN A 49 5.84 -5.24 21.87
N LEU A 50 7.11 -5.40 22.22
CA LEU A 50 8.19 -4.54 21.72
C LEU A 50 8.34 -4.69 20.19
N ALA A 51 8.36 -5.91 19.67
CA ALA A 51 8.45 -6.16 18.23
C ALA A 51 7.23 -5.62 17.47
N GLU A 52 6.02 -5.71 18.04
CA GLU A 52 4.82 -5.10 17.48
C GLU A 52 4.92 -3.57 17.41
N SER A 53 5.32 -2.94 18.53
CA SER A 53 5.51 -1.49 18.62
C SER A 53 6.55 -0.97 17.62
N LEU A 54 7.69 -1.66 17.51
CA LEU A 54 8.76 -1.32 16.56
C LEU A 54 8.33 -1.53 15.11
N SER A 55 7.65 -2.64 14.81
CA SER A 55 7.10 -2.90 13.48
C SER A 55 6.13 -1.79 13.05
N LYS A 56 5.24 -1.33 13.94
CA LYS A 56 4.31 -0.25 13.63
C LYS A 56 5.03 1.07 13.35
N ARG A 57 5.98 1.45 14.22
CA ARG A 57 6.78 2.67 14.03
C ARG A 57 7.57 2.64 12.72
N PHE A 58 8.09 1.48 12.34
CA PHE A 58 8.81 1.30 11.09
C PHE A 58 7.90 1.60 9.89
N GLU A 59 6.71 1.00 9.81
CA GLU A 59 5.78 1.24 8.67
C GLU A 59 5.34 2.71 8.59
N ASP A 60 5.10 3.36 9.73
CA ASP A 60 4.76 4.80 9.77
C ASP A 60 5.86 5.68 9.17
N GLN A 61 7.14 5.34 9.41
CA GLN A 61 8.27 6.08 8.83
C GLN A 61 8.52 5.68 7.37
N PHE A 62 8.41 4.39 7.05
CA PHE A 62 8.58 3.88 5.69
C PHE A 62 7.53 4.47 4.73
N ALA A 63 6.31 4.69 5.20
CA ALA A 63 5.27 5.38 4.44
C ALA A 63 5.64 6.83 4.10
N LYS A 64 6.32 7.55 5.00
CA LYS A 64 6.82 8.91 4.72
C LYS A 64 7.95 8.90 3.71
N VAL A 65 8.90 7.98 3.84
CA VAL A 65 9.99 7.79 2.87
C VAL A 65 9.43 7.57 1.46
N LYS A 66 8.43 6.69 1.31
CA LYS A 66 7.73 6.48 0.04
C LYS A 66 6.96 7.70 -0.48
N ALA A 67 6.50 8.58 0.41
CA ALA A 67 5.79 9.79 0.03
C ALA A 67 6.74 10.92 -0.41
N GLU A 68 7.93 10.97 0.17
CA GLU A 68 8.98 11.95 -0.15
C GLU A 68 9.69 11.63 -1.46
N ASP A 69 9.87 10.35 -1.78
CA ASP A 69 10.38 9.88 -3.06
C ASP A 69 9.41 8.89 -3.73
N PRO A 70 8.50 9.40 -4.59
CA PRO A 70 7.56 8.58 -5.34
C PRO A 70 8.23 7.64 -6.36
N MET A 71 9.54 7.77 -6.60
CA MET A 71 10.31 6.87 -7.46
C MET A 71 10.96 5.71 -6.70
N ILE A 72 10.78 5.60 -5.37
CA ILE A 72 11.05 4.34 -4.66
C ILE A 72 10.08 3.30 -5.20
N GLU A 73 10.54 2.55 -6.21
CA GLU A 73 9.75 1.54 -6.90
C GLU A 73 9.25 0.49 -5.89
N ASP A 74 7.95 0.21 -5.93
CA ASP A 74 7.36 -0.98 -5.33
C ASP A 74 7.91 -2.18 -6.11
N ASP A 75 8.64 -3.09 -5.46
CA ASP A 75 9.39 -4.19 -6.07
C ASP A 75 8.69 -4.74 -7.32
N THR A 76 9.14 -4.29 -8.50
CA THR A 76 8.46 -4.43 -9.79
C THR A 76 8.55 -5.86 -10.35
N GLU A 77 9.23 -6.76 -9.63
CA GLU A 77 9.50 -8.12 -10.07
C GLU A 77 8.97 -9.22 -9.14
N HIS A 78 8.39 -8.89 -7.97
CA HIS A 78 7.84 -9.93 -7.11
C HIS A 78 6.54 -10.50 -7.68
N ALA A 79 6.50 -11.83 -7.80
CA ALA A 79 5.31 -12.57 -8.22
C ALA A 79 4.10 -12.16 -7.36
N PRO A 80 2.94 -11.87 -7.98
CA PRO A 80 1.77 -11.45 -7.22
C PRO A 80 1.30 -12.57 -6.29
N SER A 81 1.09 -12.23 -5.02
CA SER A 81 0.50 -13.12 -4.03
C SER A 81 -0.97 -13.43 -4.36
N LEU A 82 -1.50 -14.54 -3.83
CA LEU A 82 -2.89 -14.93 -4.06
C LEU A 82 -3.90 -13.85 -3.62
N GLU A 83 -3.58 -13.12 -2.54
CA GLU A 83 -4.40 -12.00 -2.06
C GLU A 83 -4.40 -10.83 -3.05
N GLU A 84 -3.26 -10.51 -3.66
CA GLU A 84 -3.15 -9.48 -4.69
C GLU A 84 -3.93 -9.86 -5.95
N LYS A 85 -3.81 -11.11 -6.40
CA LYS A 85 -4.59 -11.64 -7.54
C LYS A 85 -6.09 -11.53 -7.30
N THR A 86 -6.54 -11.88 -6.10
CA THR A 86 -7.95 -11.77 -5.70
C THR A 86 -8.42 -10.31 -5.69
N LYS A 87 -7.61 -9.39 -5.15
CA LYS A 87 -7.93 -7.95 -5.15
C LYS A 87 -7.98 -7.38 -6.57
N PHE A 88 -7.03 -7.76 -7.41
CA PHE A 88 -6.95 -7.31 -8.81
C PHE A 88 -8.20 -7.71 -9.59
N SER A 89 -8.63 -8.97 -9.50
CA SER A 89 -9.89 -9.45 -10.08
C SER A 89 -11.08 -8.57 -9.67
N HIS A 90 -11.24 -8.31 -8.37
CA HIS A 90 -12.30 -7.45 -7.87
C HIS A 90 -12.21 -5.98 -8.32
N MET A 91 -11.00 -5.49 -8.62
CA MET A 91 -10.80 -4.13 -9.11
C MET A 91 -11.15 -3.99 -10.59
N ILE A 92 -10.93 -5.03 -11.40
CA ILE A 92 -11.34 -5.04 -12.82
C ILE A 92 -12.86 -4.85 -12.96
N TYR A 93 -13.67 -5.46 -12.10
CA TYR A 93 -15.12 -5.26 -12.11
C TYR A 93 -15.58 -3.84 -11.71
N LYS A 94 -14.67 -2.99 -11.23
CA LYS A 94 -14.97 -1.61 -10.77
C LYS A 94 -14.57 -0.52 -11.75
N ILE A 95 -13.79 -0.85 -12.78
CA ILE A 95 -13.39 0.13 -13.83
C ILE A 95 -14.46 0.23 -14.91
N LYS A 96 -14.43 1.31 -15.70
CA LYS A 96 -15.40 1.51 -16.79
C LYS A 96 -15.06 0.61 -17.98
N GLN A 97 -16.06 0.36 -18.82
CA GLN A 97 -15.92 -0.44 -20.05
C GLN A 97 -14.81 0.09 -20.99
N GLU A 98 -14.68 1.41 -21.12
CA GLU A 98 -13.63 2.07 -21.93
C GLU A 98 -12.21 1.74 -21.42
N GLU A 99 -12.05 1.67 -20.09
CA GLU A 99 -10.78 1.37 -19.44
C GLU A 99 -10.50 -0.13 -19.46
N LEU A 100 -11.55 -0.95 -19.38
CA LEU A 100 -11.46 -2.40 -19.55
C LEU A 100 -10.95 -2.75 -20.94
N GLY A 101 -11.44 -2.09 -22.00
CA GLY A 101 -10.93 -2.27 -23.36
C GLY A 101 -9.42 -2.04 -23.48
N GLN A 102 -8.91 -0.98 -22.85
CA GLN A 102 -7.45 -0.68 -22.83
C GLN A 102 -6.65 -1.69 -22.01
N LEU A 103 -7.25 -2.25 -20.95
CA LEU A 103 -6.62 -3.30 -20.15
C LEU A 103 -6.44 -4.58 -20.98
N VAL A 104 -7.50 -4.95 -21.70
CA VAL A 104 -7.57 -6.17 -22.53
C VAL A 104 -6.61 -6.06 -23.71
N GLU A 105 -6.57 -4.92 -24.40
CA GLU A 105 -5.60 -4.65 -25.49
C GLU A 105 -4.14 -4.82 -25.00
N LYS A 106 -3.80 -4.26 -23.83
CA LYS A 106 -2.46 -4.42 -23.25
C LYS A 106 -2.13 -5.86 -22.85
N LEU A 107 -3.12 -6.62 -22.40
CA LEU A 107 -2.96 -8.03 -22.06
C LEU A 107 -2.74 -8.87 -23.32
N GLU A 108 -3.44 -8.59 -24.42
CA GLU A 108 -3.24 -9.26 -25.71
C GLU A 108 -1.83 -9.03 -26.26
N ASP A 109 -1.33 -7.80 -26.18
CA ASP A 109 0.00 -7.44 -26.69
C ASP A 109 1.16 -8.11 -25.93
N ARG A 110 0.96 -8.41 -24.64
CA ARG A 110 2.05 -8.83 -23.72
C ARG A 110 1.92 -10.25 -23.23
N CYS A 111 0.71 -10.69 -22.92
CA CYS A 111 0.39 -11.99 -22.37
C CYS A 111 -0.87 -12.56 -23.04
N PRO A 112 -0.81 -12.93 -24.34
CA PRO A 112 -1.99 -13.46 -25.04
C PRO A 112 -2.51 -14.75 -24.39
N GLU A 113 -1.65 -15.51 -23.71
CA GLU A 113 -2.03 -16.73 -22.96
C GLU A 113 -2.88 -16.45 -21.72
N ALA A 114 -2.92 -15.20 -21.24
CA ALA A 114 -3.70 -14.80 -20.08
C ALA A 114 -5.14 -14.42 -20.42
N ILE A 115 -5.52 -14.41 -21.70
CA ILE A 115 -6.88 -14.11 -22.15
C ILE A 115 -7.38 -15.28 -22.99
N ASP A 116 -8.53 -15.83 -22.62
CA ASP A 116 -9.30 -16.68 -23.52
C ASP A 116 -10.43 -15.87 -24.16
N LYS A 117 -10.42 -15.85 -25.50
CA LYS A 117 -11.49 -15.27 -26.32
C LYS A 117 -12.25 -16.41 -26.96
N THR A 118 -13.16 -17.02 -26.22
CA THR A 118 -14.08 -17.99 -26.81
C THR A 118 -15.00 -17.25 -27.80
N PRO A 119 -14.96 -17.56 -29.12
CA PRO A 119 -15.63 -16.74 -30.15
C PRO A 119 -17.16 -16.69 -30.08
N ASN A 120 -17.78 -17.48 -29.21
CA ASN A 120 -19.23 -17.65 -29.12
C ASN A 120 -19.82 -17.13 -27.80
N ASP A 121 -19.00 -16.51 -26.94
CA ASP A 121 -19.45 -15.94 -25.69
C ASP A 121 -19.02 -14.47 -25.61
N ASP A 122 -19.93 -13.59 -25.19
CA ASP A 122 -19.61 -12.17 -24.90
C ASP A 122 -18.79 -12.05 -23.59
N GLU A 123 -18.37 -13.18 -23.03
CA GLU A 123 -17.58 -13.32 -21.81
C GLU A 123 -16.08 -13.40 -22.14
N LEU A 124 -15.31 -12.55 -21.47
CA LEU A 124 -13.86 -12.55 -21.53
C LEU A 124 -13.30 -13.20 -20.26
N GLU A 125 -12.60 -14.33 -20.42
CA GLU A 125 -11.93 -14.98 -19.30
C GLU A 125 -10.47 -14.52 -19.20
N ILE A 126 -10.11 -13.93 -18.05
CA ILE A 126 -8.75 -13.50 -17.77
C ILE A 126 -8.12 -14.49 -16.78
N ASN A 127 -7.14 -15.25 -17.24
CA ASN A 127 -6.36 -16.15 -16.42
C ASN A 127 -5.22 -15.38 -15.72
N ILE A 128 -5.45 -14.98 -14.47
CA ILE A 128 -4.50 -14.20 -13.66
C ILE A 128 -3.20 -14.97 -13.38
N ASP A 129 -3.24 -16.31 -13.39
CA ASP A 129 -2.04 -17.13 -13.16
C ASP A 129 -1.11 -17.19 -14.37
N ALA A 130 -1.62 -16.89 -15.56
CA ALA A 130 -0.85 -16.83 -16.80
C ALA A 130 -0.24 -15.43 -17.08
N ILE A 131 -0.52 -14.43 -16.23
CA ILE A 131 0.06 -13.09 -16.34
C ILE A 131 1.44 -13.08 -15.68
N ASP A 132 2.47 -12.61 -16.39
CA ASP A 132 3.80 -12.47 -15.81
C ASP A 132 3.83 -11.37 -14.72
N PRO A 133 4.71 -11.48 -13.70
CA PRO A 133 4.73 -10.54 -12.58
C PRO A 133 4.84 -9.07 -12.98
N LYS A 134 5.65 -8.78 -14.00
CA LYS A 134 5.90 -7.40 -14.43
C LYS A 134 4.64 -6.82 -15.09
N THR A 135 4.03 -7.58 -15.99
CA THR A 135 2.77 -7.19 -16.64
C THR A 135 1.66 -7.03 -15.60
N PHE A 136 1.55 -7.95 -14.63
CA PHE A 136 0.56 -7.84 -13.54
C PHE A 136 0.69 -6.53 -12.77
N ARG A 137 1.91 -6.13 -12.39
CA ARG A 137 2.15 -4.89 -11.63
C ARG A 137 1.79 -3.64 -12.43
N GLU A 138 2.13 -3.62 -13.72
CA GLU A 138 1.77 -2.50 -14.61
C GLU A 138 0.25 -2.39 -14.78
N LEU A 139 -0.45 -3.51 -14.95
CA LEU A 139 -1.91 -3.56 -15.05
C LEU A 139 -2.57 -3.17 -13.72
N ASP A 140 -2.09 -3.68 -12.60
CA ASP A 140 -2.60 -3.36 -11.26
C ASP A 140 -2.46 -1.86 -10.95
N LYS A 141 -1.32 -1.25 -11.32
CA LYS A 141 -1.12 0.20 -11.22
C LYS A 141 -2.10 0.98 -12.10
N PHE A 142 -2.32 0.52 -13.33
CA PHE A 142 -3.28 1.13 -14.25
C PHE A 142 -4.72 1.07 -13.72
N VAL A 143 -5.17 -0.12 -13.29
CA VAL A 143 -6.52 -0.33 -12.74
C VAL A 143 -6.74 0.52 -11.48
N LYS A 144 -5.76 0.59 -10.58
CA LYS A 144 -5.83 1.47 -9.39
C LYS A 144 -5.98 2.95 -9.78
N ALA A 145 -5.25 3.41 -10.78
CA ALA A 145 -5.34 4.79 -11.26
C ALA A 145 -6.73 5.11 -11.85
N CYS A 146 -7.30 4.19 -12.64
CA CYS A 146 -8.66 4.29 -13.18
C CYS A 146 -9.71 4.43 -12.07
N ILE A 147 -9.65 3.57 -11.05
CA ILE A 147 -10.60 3.63 -9.92
C ILE A 147 -10.52 4.97 -9.17
N VAL A 148 -9.30 5.50 -8.94
CA VAL A 148 -9.12 6.80 -8.27
C VAL A 148 -9.70 7.93 -9.12
N ASN A 149 -9.48 7.90 -10.43
CA ASN A 149 -9.98 8.92 -11.36
C ASN A 149 -11.51 8.88 -11.53
N ASN A 150 -12.12 7.72 -11.34
CA ASN A 150 -13.57 7.53 -11.43
C ASN A 150 -14.32 7.95 -10.15
N GLN A 151 -13.65 8.23 -9.03
CA GLN A 151 -14.33 8.75 -7.85
C GLN A 151 -14.67 10.24 -7.99
N PRO A 152 -15.89 10.67 -7.57
CA PRO A 152 -16.23 12.09 -7.57
C PRO A 152 -15.29 12.82 -6.61
N LYS A 153 -14.50 13.76 -7.15
CA LYS A 153 -13.63 14.65 -6.36
C LYS A 153 -14.48 15.30 -5.27
N LYS A 154 -14.29 14.90 -4.00
CA LYS A 154 -14.87 15.63 -2.86
C LYS A 154 -14.37 17.07 -2.95
N LYS A 155 -15.26 18.01 -3.30
CA LYS A 155 -14.98 19.45 -3.28
C LYS A 155 -14.40 19.78 -1.90
N LYS A 156 -13.11 20.15 -1.84
CA LYS A 156 -12.54 20.81 -0.67
C LYS A 156 -13.32 22.11 -0.48
N ARG A 157 -14.15 22.18 0.59
CA ARG A 157 -14.66 23.46 1.09
C ARG A 157 -13.45 24.24 1.58
N ALA A 158 -13.06 25.27 0.84
CA ALA A 158 -12.20 26.32 1.35
C ALA A 158 -12.98 27.04 2.46
N ALA A 159 -12.51 26.95 3.70
CA ALA A 159 -12.95 27.84 4.76
C ALA A 159 -12.14 29.13 4.61
N GLU A 160 -12.75 30.14 4.01
CA GLU A 160 -12.30 31.53 4.12
C GLU A 160 -12.39 31.94 5.60
N SER A 161 -11.24 32.20 6.22
CA SER A 161 -11.17 32.97 7.46
C SER A 161 -10.79 34.41 7.12
N THR A 162 -11.77 35.20 6.73
CA THR A 162 -11.70 36.66 6.74
C THR A 162 -12.00 37.16 8.16
N GLY A 163 -11.19 38.12 8.63
CA GLY A 163 -11.24 38.70 9.98
C GLY A 163 -12.53 39.47 10.27
N GLY A 164 -12.71 40.18 11.37
CA GLY A 164 -11.94 40.46 12.57
C GLY A 164 -12.90 41.18 13.54
N SER A 165 -12.44 41.42 14.77
CA SER A 165 -12.93 42.38 15.79
C SER A 165 -14.43 42.71 15.89
N VAL A 166 -15.05 42.53 17.06
CA VAL A 166 -15.19 43.58 18.10
C VAL A 166 -15.98 43.07 19.32
N ALA A 167 -15.74 43.74 20.44
CA ALA A 167 -16.16 43.49 21.82
C ALA A 167 -17.68 43.50 22.09
N SER A 168 -18.07 42.90 23.22
CA SER A 168 -19.01 43.53 24.16
C SER A 168 -18.94 42.87 25.56
N GLU A 169 -18.74 43.73 26.56
CA GLU A 169 -18.95 43.47 27.98
C GLU A 169 -20.40 43.07 28.28
N SER A 170 -20.62 42.25 29.31
CA SER A 170 -21.75 42.41 30.23
C SER A 170 -21.48 41.71 31.57
N LYS A 171 -21.52 42.52 32.63
CA LYS A 171 -21.45 42.19 34.06
C LYS A 171 -22.65 41.36 34.51
N THR A 172 -22.48 40.44 35.48
CA THR A 172 -23.29 40.44 36.73
C THR A 172 -22.73 39.55 37.87
N LYS A 173 -22.13 40.22 38.87
CA LYS A 173 -22.41 40.18 40.32
C LYS A 173 -22.84 38.86 41.04
N LYS A 174 -22.00 38.49 42.04
CA LYS A 174 -22.26 38.05 43.44
C LYS A 174 -23.41 37.07 43.74
N SER A 175 -23.09 36.01 44.51
CA SER A 175 -23.26 35.98 45.99
C SER A 175 -22.78 34.67 46.66
N LYS A 176 -22.21 34.84 47.86
CA LYS A 176 -21.82 33.83 48.88
C LYS A 176 -23.03 33.07 49.44
N THR A 177 -22.76 31.85 49.95
CA THR A 177 -23.14 31.23 51.25
C THR A 177 -22.91 29.72 51.08
N SER A 178 -22.29 28.94 51.97
CA SER A 178 -21.90 29.06 53.38
C SER A 178 -20.62 28.25 53.61
#